data_AF-A0A7W4KQ77-F1
#
_entry.id   AF-A0A7W4KQ77-F1
#
_cell.length_a   1.000
_cell.length_b   1.000
_cell.length_c   1.000
_cell.angle_alpha   90.00
_cell.angle_beta   90.00
_cell.angle_gamma   90.00
#
_symmetry.space_group_name_H-M   'P 1'
#
loop_
_entity.id
_entity.type
_entity.pdbx_description
1 polymer ?
#
loop_
_entity_poly.entity_id
_entity_poly.type
_entity_poly.pdbx_seq_one_letter_code
_entity_poly.pdbx_strand_id
1 'polypeptide(L)'
;MIIQRKYGRTWHYPFSPGTTSDDRINASYWQDMQAISQLVHTEKLDGENNCLNRFGVFARSHAAPTESAWTYKIRQRWQSLKNDLGDLELFGENLYAVHSIEYRALEQDFYLFAVRCQDMWLSWEEVQFYAALFDFPCVPEISGPQPGNDEKSWQRDFLALTNARGAFDPWDTQTGQPCTLEGIVSRNSDAFSVADFSHNVFKYVRKNHVKTTEHWKRHWRRARMAHEFAYGEQS
;
A
#
# COMPACT_ATOMS: atom_id res chain seq x y z
N MET A 1 13.11 -18.55 18.59
CA MET A 1 12.56 -17.19 18.39
C MET A 1 11.97 -17.14 17.00
N ILE A 2 10.69 -16.83 16.86
CA ILE A 2 10.11 -16.58 15.53
C ILE A 2 10.55 -15.18 15.14
N ILE A 3 11.49 -15.08 14.20
CA ILE A 3 11.92 -13.79 13.63
C ILE A 3 10.75 -13.28 12.80
N GLN A 4 10.21 -12.11 13.15
CA GLN A 4 9.19 -11.44 12.35
C GLN A 4 9.74 -11.24 10.93
N ARG A 5 9.04 -11.80 9.94
CA ARG A 5 9.47 -11.72 8.54
C ARG A 5 8.97 -10.40 7.95
N LYS A 6 9.84 -9.67 7.26
CA LYS A 6 9.48 -8.40 6.64
C LYS A 6 8.42 -8.61 5.54
N TYR A 7 7.68 -7.54 5.23
CA TYR A 7 6.89 -7.50 3.99
C TYR A 7 7.83 -7.61 2.79
N GLY A 8 7.40 -8.32 1.74
CA GLY A 8 8.20 -8.54 0.54
C GLY A 8 8.65 -7.23 -0.11
N ARG A 9 9.76 -7.26 -0.85
CA ARG A 9 10.12 -6.14 -1.72
C ARG A 9 9.27 -6.25 -2.99
N THR A 10 8.29 -5.36 -3.15
CA THR A 10 7.51 -5.27 -4.38
C THR A 10 8.38 -4.75 -5.51
N TRP A 11 8.40 -5.47 -6.64
CA TRP A 11 9.22 -5.08 -7.80
C TRP A 11 8.47 -4.08 -8.66
N HIS A 12 9.21 -3.16 -9.27
CA HIS A 12 8.66 -2.19 -10.20
C HIS A 12 8.40 -2.84 -11.56
N TYR A 13 7.34 -2.38 -12.22
CA TYR A 13 7.22 -2.53 -13.67
C TYR A 13 8.41 -1.86 -14.38
N PRO A 14 8.90 -2.40 -15.53
CA PRO A 14 9.98 -1.78 -16.31
C PRO A 14 9.70 -0.36 -16.77
N PHE A 15 8.42 -0.01 -16.93
CA PHE A 15 7.96 1.31 -17.34
C PHE A 15 7.54 2.20 -16.17
N SER A 16 7.80 1.79 -14.92
CA SER A 16 7.52 2.62 -13.74
C SER A 16 8.53 3.76 -13.63
N PRO A 17 8.12 5.04 -13.66
CA PRO A 17 9.05 6.17 -13.70
C PRO A 17 9.62 6.58 -12.33
N GLY A 18 8.99 6.18 -11.22
CA GLY A 18 9.36 6.55 -9.85
C GLY A 18 10.36 5.59 -9.17
N THR A 19 11.31 5.03 -9.89
CA THR A 19 12.33 4.10 -9.36
C THR A 19 13.55 4.83 -8.79
N THR A 20 14.19 4.25 -7.79
CA THR A 20 15.51 4.65 -7.26
C THR A 20 16.57 3.56 -7.49
N SER A 21 17.84 3.83 -7.17
CA SER A 21 18.92 2.83 -7.31
C SER A 21 18.75 1.58 -6.43
N ASP A 22 17.95 1.68 -5.36
CA ASP A 22 17.70 0.59 -4.42
C ASP A 22 16.50 -0.30 -4.84
N ASP A 23 15.72 0.15 -5.82
CA ASP A 23 14.56 -0.57 -6.32
C ASP A 23 14.94 -1.77 -7.19
N ARG A 24 14.04 -2.76 -7.21
CA ARG A 24 14.13 -3.91 -8.10
C ARG A 24 13.11 -3.76 -9.21
N ILE A 25 13.51 -4.06 -10.44
CA ILE A 25 12.68 -3.97 -11.63
C ILE A 25 12.42 -5.39 -12.12
N ASN A 26 11.16 -5.74 -12.38
CA ASN A 26 10.82 -7.02 -12.97
C ASN A 26 10.89 -6.95 -14.50
N ALA A 27 12.02 -7.36 -15.07
CA ALA A 27 12.18 -7.43 -16.52
C ALA A 27 11.27 -8.47 -17.20
N SER A 28 10.80 -9.47 -16.45
CA SER A 28 9.94 -10.56 -16.91
C SER A 28 8.48 -10.42 -16.46
N TYR A 29 8.07 -9.20 -16.10
CA TYR A 29 6.75 -8.94 -15.50
C TYR A 29 5.59 -9.45 -16.38
N TRP A 30 5.74 -9.41 -17.70
CA TRP A 30 4.68 -9.80 -18.62
C TRP A 30 4.44 -11.31 -18.56
N GLN A 31 5.50 -12.13 -18.54
CA GLN A 31 5.36 -13.58 -18.37
C GLN A 31 4.73 -13.93 -17.03
N ASP A 32 5.18 -13.27 -15.95
CA ASP A 32 4.63 -13.49 -14.61
C ASP A 32 3.14 -13.12 -14.57
N MET A 33 2.75 -11.99 -15.16
CA MET A 33 1.34 -11.58 -15.22
C MET A 33 0.48 -12.51 -16.07
N GLN A 34 0.98 -13.01 -17.21
CA GLN A 34 0.23 -13.96 -18.03
C GLN A 34 0.00 -15.31 -17.31
N ALA A 35 0.82 -15.64 -16.30
CA ALA A 35 0.61 -16.81 -15.45
C ALA A 35 -0.43 -16.59 -14.33
N ILE A 36 -0.87 -15.34 -14.11
CA ILE A 36 -1.87 -14.99 -13.12
C ILE A 36 -3.26 -15.06 -13.74
N SER A 37 -4.15 -15.82 -13.11
CA SER A 37 -5.56 -15.99 -13.51
C SER A 37 -6.33 -14.67 -13.50
N GLN A 38 -6.18 -13.91 -12.42
CA GLN A 38 -6.84 -12.63 -12.21
C GLN A 38 -5.95 -11.67 -11.42
N LEU A 39 -5.75 -10.47 -11.97
CA LEU A 39 -5.10 -9.37 -11.29
C LEU A 39 -6.09 -8.55 -10.49
N VAL A 40 -5.66 -8.16 -9.30
CA VAL A 40 -6.25 -7.09 -8.51
C VAL A 40 -5.32 -5.89 -8.59
N HIS A 41 -5.85 -4.74 -8.99
CA HIS A 41 -5.13 -3.48 -8.95
C HIS A 41 -5.66 -2.65 -7.80
N THR A 42 -4.75 -2.11 -6.99
CA THR A 42 -5.09 -1.21 -5.89
C THR A 42 -4.33 0.09 -6.01
N GLU A 43 -4.91 1.18 -5.52
CA GLU A 43 -4.18 2.43 -5.33
C GLU A 43 -3.01 2.17 -4.38
N LYS A 44 -1.82 2.60 -4.79
CA LYS A 44 -0.68 2.70 -3.88
C LYS A 44 -0.82 4.01 -3.11
N LEU A 45 -0.96 3.90 -1.79
CA LEU A 45 -1.05 5.03 -0.89
C LEU A 45 0.35 5.42 -0.34
N ASP A 46 0.52 6.70 -0.05
CA ASP A 46 1.76 7.31 0.44
C ASP A 46 1.72 7.47 1.96
N GLY A 47 2.12 6.42 2.69
CA GLY A 47 2.20 6.42 4.13
C GLY A 47 3.34 5.57 4.68
N GLU A 48 3.18 5.10 5.91
CA GLU A 48 4.09 4.15 6.52
C GLU A 48 3.50 2.73 6.48
N ASN A 49 4.17 1.83 5.77
CA ASN A 49 3.88 0.40 5.84
C ASN A 49 4.03 -0.11 7.28
N ASN A 50 2.93 -0.60 7.86
CA ASN A 50 2.94 -1.29 9.15
C ASN A 50 2.42 -2.73 9.03
N CYS A 51 3.01 -3.60 9.83
CA CYS A 51 2.61 -5.00 10.02
C CYS A 51 2.09 -5.18 11.45
N LEU A 52 0.86 -5.68 11.59
CA LEU A 52 0.25 -6.03 12.87
C LEU A 52 0.25 -7.56 12.99
N ASN A 53 0.84 -8.09 14.05
CA ASN A 53 0.76 -9.51 14.39
C ASN A 53 0.57 -9.67 15.91
N ARG A 54 0.44 -10.90 16.42
CA ARG A 54 0.18 -11.12 17.86
C ARG A 54 1.20 -10.47 18.81
N PHE A 55 2.41 -10.16 18.34
CA PHE A 55 3.52 -9.63 19.14
C PHE A 55 3.65 -8.11 19.11
N GLY A 56 3.06 -7.43 18.12
CA GLY A 56 3.19 -5.98 18.02
C GLY A 56 2.75 -5.37 16.70
N VAL A 57 2.98 -4.07 16.61
CA VAL A 57 2.96 -3.29 15.37
C VAL A 57 4.39 -3.04 14.95
N PHE A 58 4.73 -3.28 13.70
CA PHE A 58 6.09 -3.19 13.17
C PHE A 58 6.13 -2.30 11.95
N ALA A 59 7.10 -1.38 11.87
CA ALA A 59 7.41 -0.72 10.61
C ALA A 59 8.16 -1.70 9.68
N ARG A 60 7.97 -1.59 8.37
CA ARG A 60 8.54 -2.52 7.35
C ARG A 60 9.98 -2.98 7.59
N SER A 61 10.86 -2.07 7.97
CA SER A 61 12.31 -2.32 8.06
C SER A 61 12.80 -2.77 9.43
N HIS A 62 11.97 -2.72 10.48
CA HIS A 62 12.38 -2.94 11.88
C HIS A 62 11.89 -4.30 12.38
N ALA A 63 12.77 -5.03 13.09
CA ALA A 63 12.42 -6.29 13.73
C ALA A 63 11.79 -6.11 15.12
N ALA A 64 11.92 -4.93 15.71
CA ALA A 64 11.29 -4.55 16.97
C ALA A 64 9.97 -3.80 16.71
N PRO A 65 8.99 -3.90 17.62
CA PRO A 65 7.78 -3.12 17.54
C PRO A 65 8.08 -1.61 17.44
N THR A 66 7.29 -0.90 16.64
CA THR A 66 7.46 0.54 16.44
C THR A 66 7.05 1.32 17.68
N GLU A 67 7.86 2.33 18.03
CA GLU A 67 7.55 3.28 19.09
C GLU A 67 7.15 4.66 18.59
N SER A 68 7.18 4.86 17.27
CA SER A 68 6.96 6.15 16.61
C SER A 68 5.66 6.83 17.03
N ALA A 69 5.69 8.17 17.16
CA ALA A 69 4.53 8.93 17.59
C ALA A 69 3.32 8.76 16.65
N TRP A 70 3.56 8.67 15.34
CA TRP A 70 2.52 8.50 14.32
C TRP A 70 1.91 7.09 14.23
N THR A 71 2.42 6.11 14.98
CA THR A 71 1.84 4.77 15.06
C THR A 71 1.01 4.58 16.32
N TYR A 72 0.79 5.64 17.11
CA TYR A 72 0.03 5.57 18.37
C TYR A 72 -1.38 5.00 18.17
N LYS A 73 -2.16 5.54 17.21
CA LYS A 73 -3.54 5.08 16.96
C LYS A 73 -3.61 3.61 16.55
N ILE A 74 -2.81 3.19 15.58
CA ILE A 74 -2.80 1.79 15.14
C ILE A 74 -2.31 0.84 16.23
N ARG A 75 -1.40 1.29 17.12
CA ARG A 75 -1.00 0.52 18.32
C ARG A 75 -2.12 0.37 19.33
N GLN A 76 -2.92 1.42 19.57
CA GLN A 76 -4.11 1.30 20.43
C GLN A 76 -5.10 0.28 19.86
N ARG A 77 -5.37 0.36 18.55
CA ARG A 77 -6.23 -0.59 17.86
C ARG A 77 -5.69 -2.02 17.93
N TRP A 78 -4.39 -2.20 17.73
CA TRP A 78 -3.72 -3.49 17.87
C TRP A 78 -3.89 -4.11 19.26
N GLN A 79 -3.88 -3.33 20.35
CA GLN A 79 -4.06 -3.87 21.71
C GLN A 79 -5.38 -4.63 21.88
N SER A 80 -6.44 -4.20 21.18
CA SER A 80 -7.75 -4.84 21.20
C SER A 80 -7.82 -6.10 20.34
N LEU A 81 -6.96 -6.21 19.31
CA LEU A 81 -7.01 -7.28 18.30
C LEU A 81 -5.97 -8.39 18.53
N LYS A 82 -4.88 -8.11 19.25
CA LYS A 82 -3.68 -8.95 19.29
C LYS A 82 -3.91 -10.42 19.70
N ASN A 83 -4.93 -10.68 20.52
CA ASN A 83 -5.25 -12.02 21.01
C ASN A 83 -5.97 -12.86 19.94
N ASP A 84 -6.62 -12.21 18.97
CA ASP A 84 -7.40 -12.86 17.92
C ASP A 84 -6.58 -13.09 16.64
N LEU A 85 -5.40 -12.46 16.53
CA LEU A 85 -4.56 -12.55 15.34
C LEU A 85 -3.97 -13.95 15.13
N GLY A 86 -3.69 -14.72 16.18
CA GLY A 86 -3.07 -16.04 16.04
C GLY A 86 -1.78 -16.01 15.20
N ASP A 87 -1.78 -16.73 14.08
CA ASP A 87 -0.67 -16.80 13.12
C ASP A 87 -0.73 -15.74 12.00
N LEU A 88 -1.74 -14.86 12.03
CA LEU A 88 -1.94 -13.82 11.03
C LEU A 88 -0.97 -12.64 11.22
N GLU A 89 -0.55 -12.12 10.07
CA GLU A 89 0.17 -10.86 9.94
C GLU A 89 -0.61 -9.96 8.98
N LEU A 90 -1.15 -8.87 9.51
CA LEU A 90 -1.93 -7.89 8.75
C LEU A 90 -1.00 -6.77 8.28
N PHE A 91 -0.91 -6.54 6.97
CA PHE A 91 -0.10 -5.50 6.38
C PHE A 91 -0.98 -4.41 5.79
N GLY A 92 -0.73 -3.17 6.21
CA GLY A 92 -1.47 -2.02 5.73
C GLY A 92 -0.63 -0.76 5.72
N GLU A 93 -1.18 0.24 5.05
CA GLU A 93 -0.58 1.56 4.92
C GLU A 93 -1.15 2.48 6.01
N ASN A 94 -0.29 2.96 6.90
CA ASN A 94 -0.64 3.92 7.91
C ASN A 94 -0.47 5.35 7.36
N LEU A 95 -1.60 6.02 7.19
CA LEU A 95 -1.71 7.38 6.67
C LEU A 95 -1.88 8.41 7.79
N TYR A 96 -1.65 8.02 9.05
CA TYR A 96 -1.78 8.94 10.18
C TYR A 96 -0.84 10.15 10.07
N ALA A 97 0.36 9.98 9.50
CA ALA A 97 1.30 11.07 9.23
C ALA A 97 1.33 11.39 7.73
N VAL A 98 1.21 12.68 7.40
CA VAL A 98 1.33 13.15 6.02
C VAL A 98 2.78 13.00 5.52
N HIS A 99 2.92 12.40 4.33
CA HIS A 99 4.19 12.23 3.63
C HIS A 99 4.34 13.25 2.50
N SER A 100 4.52 12.80 1.26
CA SER A 100 4.63 13.65 0.06
C SER A 100 3.24 14.01 -0.50
N ILE A 101 2.21 13.26 -0.11
CA ILE A 101 0.81 13.47 -0.49
C ILE A 101 -0.05 13.70 0.76
N GLU A 102 -0.82 14.78 0.76
CA GLU A 102 -1.94 14.99 1.70
C GLU A 102 -3.22 14.46 1.05
N TYR A 103 -3.87 13.51 1.70
CA TYR A 103 -5.16 12.98 1.27
C TYR A 103 -6.28 13.73 2.00
N ARG A 104 -7.17 14.38 1.26
CA ARG A 104 -8.22 15.25 1.85
C ARG A 104 -9.57 14.57 2.05
N ALA A 105 -9.72 13.34 1.54
CA ALA A 105 -10.94 12.54 1.71
C ALA A 105 -10.67 11.24 2.48
N LEU A 106 -9.72 11.23 3.42
CA LEU A 106 -9.46 10.06 4.29
C LEU A 106 -10.60 9.84 5.29
N GLU A 107 -11.09 8.61 5.35
CA GLU A 107 -12.08 8.20 6.34
C GLU A 107 -11.44 7.49 7.54
N GLN A 108 -10.29 6.85 7.31
CA GLN A 108 -9.52 6.11 8.31
C GLN A 108 -8.03 6.44 8.17
N ASP A 109 -7.23 6.09 9.17
CA ASP A 109 -5.78 6.29 9.17
C ASP A 109 -4.98 5.03 8.78
N PHE A 110 -5.63 3.88 8.60
CA PHE A 110 -4.97 2.63 8.25
C PHE A 110 -5.78 1.83 7.24
N TYR A 111 -5.15 1.46 6.12
CA TYR A 111 -5.78 0.72 5.04
C TYR A 111 -5.02 -0.58 4.76
N LEU A 112 -5.70 -1.71 4.87
CA LEU A 112 -5.12 -3.04 4.69
C LEU A 112 -4.88 -3.33 3.20
N PHE A 113 -3.72 -3.89 2.86
CA PHE A 113 -3.42 -4.30 1.47
C PHE A 113 -2.93 -5.75 1.34
N ALA A 114 -2.55 -6.41 2.44
CA ALA A 114 -2.16 -7.81 2.41
C ALA A 114 -2.32 -8.47 3.78
N VAL A 115 -2.54 -9.78 3.75
CA VAL A 115 -2.52 -10.65 4.92
C VAL A 115 -1.60 -11.81 4.61
N ARG A 116 -0.78 -12.18 5.59
CA ARG A 116 0.04 -13.39 5.55
C ARG A 116 -0.36 -14.29 6.71
N CYS A 117 -0.50 -15.58 6.42
CA CYS A 117 -0.60 -16.62 7.44
C CYS A 117 0.56 -17.58 7.22
N GLN A 118 1.48 -17.64 8.18
CA GLN A 118 2.69 -18.46 8.09
C GLN A 118 3.49 -18.19 6.80
N ASP A 119 3.58 -19.17 5.89
CA ASP A 119 4.36 -19.11 4.64
C ASP A 119 3.52 -18.73 3.41
N MET A 120 2.27 -18.29 3.60
CA MET A 120 1.33 -17.97 2.52
C MET A 120 0.82 -16.53 2.60
N TRP A 121 0.94 -15.80 1.49
CA TRP A 121 0.14 -14.60 1.24
C TRP A 121 -1.27 -15.04 0.88
N LEU A 122 -2.26 -14.52 1.61
CA LEU A 122 -3.65 -14.90 1.41
C LEU A 122 -4.22 -14.27 0.13
N SER A 123 -5.25 -14.91 -0.41
CA SER A 123 -6.01 -14.41 -1.57
C SER A 123 -6.61 -13.04 -1.28
N TRP A 124 -6.97 -12.30 -2.32
CA TRP A 124 -7.59 -10.99 -2.16
C TRP A 124 -8.94 -11.08 -1.45
N GLU A 125 -9.73 -12.12 -1.73
CA GLU A 125 -10.98 -12.39 -1.00
C GLU A 125 -10.73 -12.57 0.50
N GLU A 126 -9.72 -13.37 0.87
CA GLU A 126 -9.35 -13.53 2.28
C GLU A 126 -8.81 -12.23 2.89
N VAL A 127 -8.08 -11.41 2.14
CA VAL A 127 -7.63 -10.08 2.60
C VAL A 127 -8.84 -9.21 2.92
N GLN A 128 -9.84 -9.14 2.04
CA GLN A 128 -11.08 -8.40 2.27
C GLN A 128 -11.87 -8.97 3.45
N PHE A 129 -11.93 -10.29 3.59
CA PHE A 129 -12.57 -10.96 4.73
C PHE A 129 -11.92 -10.56 6.05
N TYR A 130 -10.59 -10.65 6.17
CA TYR A 130 -9.88 -10.28 7.39
C TYR A 130 -9.89 -8.78 7.65
N ALA A 131 -9.90 -7.96 6.59
CA ALA A 131 -10.11 -6.52 6.71
C ALA A 131 -11.45 -6.24 7.40
N ALA A 132 -12.55 -6.80 6.88
CA ALA A 132 -13.88 -6.67 7.47
C ALA A 132 -13.96 -7.25 8.90
N LEU A 133 -13.37 -8.42 9.13
CA LEU A 133 -13.37 -9.09 10.44
C LEU A 133 -12.72 -8.21 11.53
N PHE A 134 -11.63 -7.53 11.18
CA PHE A 134 -10.90 -6.65 12.10
C PHE A 134 -11.25 -5.16 11.93
N ASP A 135 -12.36 -4.87 11.21
CA ASP A 135 -12.93 -3.55 10.97
C ASP A 135 -12.02 -2.57 10.19
N PHE A 136 -11.02 -3.09 9.47
CA PHE A 136 -10.12 -2.29 8.65
C PHE A 136 -10.70 -2.09 7.25
N PRO A 137 -10.60 -0.89 6.66
CA PRO A 137 -10.82 -0.74 5.23
C PRO A 137 -9.64 -1.36 4.45
N CYS A 138 -9.90 -1.86 3.25
CA CYS A 138 -8.84 -2.16 2.30
C CYS A 138 -8.39 -0.90 1.56
N VAL A 139 -7.15 -0.92 1.05
CA VAL A 139 -6.74 0.06 0.03
C VAL A 139 -7.72 0.06 -1.16
N PRO A 140 -7.99 1.20 -1.81
CA PRO A 140 -8.96 1.28 -2.90
C PRO A 140 -8.59 0.37 -4.07
N GLU A 141 -9.56 -0.40 -4.56
CA GLU A 141 -9.41 -1.16 -5.79
C GLU A 141 -9.61 -0.26 -7.02
N ILE A 142 -8.84 -0.54 -8.06
CA ILE A 142 -8.88 0.14 -9.35
C ILE A 142 -9.32 -0.88 -10.39
N SER A 143 -10.38 -0.57 -11.15
CA SER A 143 -10.76 -1.37 -12.30
C SER A 143 -9.71 -1.22 -13.40
N GLY A 144 -8.84 -2.22 -13.55
CA GLY A 144 -7.74 -2.22 -14.51
C GLY A 144 -7.74 -3.41 -15.47
N PRO A 145 -6.86 -3.37 -16.48
CA PRO A 145 -6.82 -4.39 -17.53
C PRO A 145 -6.28 -5.72 -17.00
N GLN A 146 -6.90 -6.82 -17.42
CA GLN A 146 -6.38 -8.17 -17.20
C GLN A 146 -5.33 -8.53 -18.26
N PRO A 147 -4.32 -9.36 -17.92
CA PRO A 147 -3.28 -9.75 -18.87
C PRO A 147 -3.91 -10.53 -20.04
N GLY A 148 -3.55 -10.15 -21.25
CA GLY A 148 -3.99 -10.80 -22.48
C GLY A 148 -2.81 -11.27 -23.32
N ASN A 149 -2.96 -11.26 -24.64
CA ASN A 149 -1.89 -11.62 -25.58
C ASN A 149 -1.10 -10.40 -26.10
N ASP A 150 -1.53 -9.17 -25.78
CA ASP A 150 -0.90 -7.93 -26.24
C ASP A 150 -0.41 -7.07 -25.06
N GLU A 151 0.90 -7.16 -24.80
CA GLU A 151 1.60 -6.40 -23.77
C GLU A 151 1.45 -4.89 -23.96
N LYS A 152 1.54 -4.41 -25.21
CA LYS A 152 1.53 -2.97 -25.49
C LYS A 152 0.14 -2.39 -25.28
N SER A 153 -0.91 -3.10 -25.68
CA SER A 153 -2.29 -2.70 -25.40
C SER A 153 -2.53 -2.67 -23.90
N TRP A 154 -2.15 -3.73 -23.18
CA TRP A 154 -2.28 -3.79 -21.73
C TRP A 154 -1.55 -2.63 -21.04
N GLN A 155 -0.30 -2.38 -21.41
CA GLN A 155 0.52 -1.30 -20.83
C GLN A 155 -0.11 0.08 -21.10
N ARG A 156 -0.62 0.33 -22.31
CA ARG A 156 -1.31 1.58 -22.64
C ARG A 156 -2.52 1.79 -21.73
N ASP A 157 -3.35 0.76 -21.60
CA ASP A 157 -4.60 0.83 -20.84
C ASP A 157 -4.30 0.98 -19.34
N PHE A 158 -3.27 0.28 -18.83
CA PHE A 158 -2.77 0.43 -17.46
C PHE A 158 -2.22 1.84 -17.19
N LEU A 159 -1.39 2.37 -18.09
CA LEU A 159 -0.82 3.72 -17.95
C LEU A 159 -1.90 4.81 -17.95
N ALA A 160 -3.02 4.61 -18.66
CA ALA A 160 -4.15 5.54 -18.62
C ALA A 160 -4.71 5.70 -17.20
N LEU A 161 -4.78 4.62 -16.42
CA LEU A 161 -5.23 4.64 -15.02
C LEU A 161 -4.32 5.51 -14.13
N THR A 162 -3.03 5.57 -14.45
CA THR A 162 -2.05 6.31 -13.63
C THR A 162 -2.21 7.83 -13.67
N ASN A 163 -2.99 8.34 -14.63
CA ASN A 163 -3.32 9.76 -14.75
C ASN A 163 -4.56 10.18 -13.92
N ALA A 164 -5.24 9.22 -13.30
CA ALA A 164 -6.44 9.49 -12.52
C ALA A 164 -6.11 10.20 -11.19
N ARG A 165 -7.13 10.87 -10.64
CA ARG A 165 -7.15 11.25 -9.22
C ARG A 165 -7.22 9.97 -8.38
N GLY A 166 -6.48 9.93 -7.28
CA GLY A 166 -6.64 8.88 -6.26
C GLY A 166 -7.97 9.01 -5.53
N ALA A 167 -8.41 7.94 -4.88
CA ALA A 167 -9.71 7.84 -4.21
C ALA A 167 -9.88 8.85 -3.08
N PHE A 168 -8.79 9.28 -2.45
CA PHE A 168 -8.82 10.11 -1.25
C PHE A 168 -8.44 11.58 -1.49
N ASP A 169 -8.74 12.12 -2.68
CA ASP A 169 -8.45 13.50 -3.06
C ASP A 169 -6.99 13.91 -2.77
N PRO A 170 -6.00 13.43 -3.54
CA PRO A 170 -4.58 13.59 -3.20
C PRO A 170 -4.03 14.97 -3.58
N TRP A 171 -3.33 15.64 -2.67
CA TRP A 171 -2.68 16.94 -2.87
C TRP A 171 -1.18 16.82 -2.65
N ASP A 172 -0.39 17.36 -3.56
CA ASP A 172 1.07 17.36 -3.43
C ASP A 172 1.49 18.39 -2.37
N THR A 173 2.20 17.93 -1.33
CA THR A 173 2.50 18.76 -0.16
C THR A 173 3.50 19.88 -0.41
N GLN A 174 4.27 19.82 -1.51
CA GLN A 174 5.23 20.85 -1.87
C GLN A 174 4.57 21.97 -2.69
N THR A 175 3.72 21.59 -3.64
CA THR A 175 3.06 22.55 -4.54
C THR A 175 1.73 23.07 -3.98
N GLY A 176 1.12 22.33 -3.04
CA GLY A 176 -0.20 22.63 -2.51
C GLY A 176 -1.30 22.50 -3.56
N GLN A 177 -1.10 21.69 -4.61
CA GLN A 177 -2.04 21.50 -5.71
C GLN A 177 -2.56 20.07 -5.79
N PRO A 178 -3.76 19.85 -6.36
CA PRO A 178 -4.24 18.52 -6.73
C PRO A 178 -3.22 17.76 -7.57
N CYS A 179 -2.94 16.50 -7.24
CA CYS A 179 -2.04 15.63 -7.98
C CYS A 179 -2.70 14.28 -8.39
N THR A 180 -2.03 13.44 -9.17
CA THR A 180 -2.55 12.08 -9.43
C THR A 180 -2.46 11.20 -8.18
N LEU A 181 -2.97 9.98 -8.23
CA LEU A 181 -2.53 8.92 -7.30
C LEU A 181 -0.99 8.77 -7.29
N GLU A 182 -0.42 8.28 -6.20
CA GLU A 182 1.03 7.99 -6.14
C GLU A 182 1.39 6.93 -7.19
N GLY A 183 0.62 5.85 -7.22
CA GLY A 183 0.97 4.66 -7.96
C GLY A 183 -0.11 3.58 -7.87
N ILE A 184 0.16 2.46 -8.50
CA ILE A 184 -0.75 1.31 -8.54
C ILE A 184 0.05 0.07 -8.15
N VAL A 185 -0.52 -0.74 -7.27
CA VAL A 185 -0.01 -2.09 -6.98
C VAL A 185 -0.90 -3.08 -7.70
N SER A 186 -0.30 -4.00 -8.45
CA SER A 186 -1.00 -5.12 -9.06
C SER A 186 -0.60 -6.39 -8.33
N ARG A 187 -1.56 -7.23 -7.94
CA ARG A 187 -1.30 -8.51 -7.30
C ARG A 187 -2.11 -9.64 -7.90
N ASN A 188 -1.61 -10.87 -7.78
CA ASN A 188 -2.40 -12.09 -7.97
C ASN A 188 -3.59 -12.11 -6.99
N SER A 189 -4.80 -12.31 -7.51
CA SER A 189 -6.01 -12.47 -6.68
C SER A 189 -5.92 -13.70 -5.77
N ASP A 190 -5.25 -14.75 -6.23
CA ASP A 190 -5.15 -16.02 -5.52
C ASP A 190 -4.09 -15.94 -4.40
N ALA A 191 -4.12 -16.92 -3.50
CA ALA A 191 -3.09 -17.09 -2.49
C ALA A 191 -1.79 -17.61 -3.13
N PHE A 192 -0.64 -17.19 -2.61
CA PHE A 192 0.67 -17.61 -3.12
C PHE A 192 1.72 -17.68 -2.01
N SER A 193 2.77 -18.47 -2.25
CA SER A 193 3.81 -18.67 -1.24
C SER A 193 4.64 -17.40 -1.00
N VAL A 194 5.24 -17.28 0.18
CA VAL A 194 6.18 -16.18 0.47
C VAL A 194 7.35 -16.15 -0.51
N ALA A 195 7.79 -17.31 -1.01
CA ALA A 195 8.90 -17.42 -1.96
C ALA A 195 8.55 -16.81 -3.33
N ASP A 196 7.27 -16.83 -3.72
CA ASP A 196 6.83 -16.39 -5.05
C ASP A 196 6.43 -14.91 -5.10
N PHE A 197 6.69 -14.14 -4.05
CA PHE A 197 6.20 -12.76 -3.91
C PHE A 197 6.59 -11.86 -5.09
N SER A 198 7.81 -11.97 -5.62
CA SER A 198 8.28 -11.13 -6.75
C SER A 198 7.56 -11.43 -8.08
N HIS A 199 6.95 -12.61 -8.20
CA HIS A 199 6.19 -13.04 -9.38
C HIS A 199 4.69 -12.76 -9.24
N ASN A 200 4.24 -12.31 -8.06
CA ASN A 200 2.82 -12.17 -7.75
C ASN A 200 2.43 -10.74 -7.36
N VAL A 201 3.38 -9.83 -7.11
CA VAL A 201 3.10 -8.44 -6.72
C VAL A 201 4.03 -7.47 -7.42
N PHE A 202 3.44 -6.52 -8.15
CA PHE A 202 4.13 -5.53 -8.98
C PHE A 202 3.67 -4.12 -8.60
N LYS A 203 4.52 -3.12 -8.80
CA LYS A 203 4.15 -1.71 -8.58
C LYS A 203 4.52 -0.80 -9.75
N TYR A 204 3.65 0.16 -9.99
CA TYR A 204 3.94 1.40 -10.71
C TYR A 204 3.95 2.55 -9.71
N VAL A 205 4.93 3.43 -9.81
CA VAL A 205 5.01 4.65 -8.98
C VAL A 205 5.29 5.82 -9.89
N ARG A 206 4.53 6.92 -9.74
CA ARG A 206 4.69 8.13 -10.54
C ARG A 206 6.07 8.77 -10.37
N LYS A 207 6.47 9.57 -11.36
CA LYS A 207 7.71 10.32 -11.30
C LYS A 207 7.66 11.33 -10.14
N ASN A 208 8.81 11.57 -9.50
CA ASN A 208 8.96 12.53 -8.40
C ASN A 208 8.03 12.23 -7.21
N HIS A 209 7.72 10.96 -6.94
CA HIS A 209 6.91 10.59 -5.79
C HIS A 209 7.68 10.79 -4.47
N VAL A 210 8.95 10.39 -4.40
CA VAL A 210 9.78 10.59 -3.20
C VAL A 210 10.25 12.04 -3.16
N LYS A 211 9.69 12.80 -2.22
CA LYS A 211 9.96 14.23 -2.07
C LYS A 211 10.26 14.65 -0.62
N THR A 212 10.04 13.76 0.34
CA THR A 212 10.33 14.01 1.75
C THR A 212 11.79 13.71 2.08
N THR A 213 12.48 14.72 2.61
CA THR A 213 13.86 14.63 3.09
C THR A 213 13.95 13.93 4.45
N GLU A 214 15.18 13.69 4.90
CA GLU A 214 15.60 13.17 6.23
C GLU A 214 14.93 13.86 7.45
N HIS A 215 14.23 14.97 7.21
CA HIS A 215 13.54 15.80 8.20
C HIS A 215 12.11 15.36 8.55
N TRP A 216 11.49 14.43 7.81
CA TRP A 216 10.08 14.07 8.04
C TRP A 216 9.82 13.49 9.44
N LYS A 217 10.72 12.64 9.96
CA LYS A 217 10.58 12.03 11.30
C LYS A 217 10.53 13.07 12.42
N ARG A 218 11.13 14.25 12.19
CA ARG A 218 11.19 15.35 13.17
C ARG A 218 10.06 16.37 12.99
N HIS A 219 9.49 16.48 11.79
CA HIS A 219 8.50 17.51 11.44
C HIS A 219 7.20 16.93 10.84
N TRP A 220 6.88 15.68 11.16
CA TRP A 220 5.65 15.03 10.69
C TRP A 220 4.42 15.80 11.19
N ARG A 221 3.36 15.75 10.40
CA ARG A 221 2.06 16.33 10.74
C ARG A 221 1.01 15.25 10.63
N ARG A 222 0.01 15.27 11.51
CA ARG A 222 -1.12 14.34 11.41
C ARG A 222 -1.91 14.65 10.14
N ALA A 223 -2.25 13.62 9.36
CA ALA A 223 -3.21 13.74 8.28
C ALA A 223 -4.59 14.08 8.83
N ARG A 224 -5.26 15.04 8.19
CA ARG A 224 -6.64 15.40 8.50
C ARG A 224 -7.57 14.32 7.92
N MET A 225 -8.63 14.01 8.65
CA MET A 225 -9.74 13.19 8.16
C MET A 225 -10.67 14.04 7.32
N ALA A 226 -11.44 13.43 6.42
CA ALA A 226 -12.37 14.10 5.51
C ALA A 226 -13.29 15.08 6.25
N HIS A 227 -13.85 14.66 7.40
CA HIS A 227 -14.74 15.48 8.22
C HIS A 227 -14.06 16.68 8.92
N GLU A 228 -12.73 16.71 8.93
CA GLU A 228 -11.95 17.80 9.52
C GLU A 228 -11.63 18.89 8.48
N PHE A 229 -11.85 18.63 7.19
CA PHE A 229 -11.87 19.66 6.16
C PHE A 229 -13.24 20.35 6.20
N ALA A 230 -13.26 21.64 6.52
CA ALA A 230 -14.51 22.35 6.75
C ALA A 230 -15.35 22.42 5.46
N TYR A 231 -16.68 22.30 5.61
CA TYR A 231 -17.62 22.64 4.54
C TYR A 231 -17.43 24.11 4.14
N GLY A 232 -16.70 24.37 3.06
CA GLY A 232 -16.45 25.72 2.56
C GLY A 232 -15.06 26.31 2.78
N GLU A 233 -14.05 25.53 3.20
CA GLU A 233 -12.65 25.90 2.86
C GLU A 233 -12.53 25.76 1.34
N GLN A 234 -12.72 26.88 0.63
CA GLN A 234 -12.60 26.95 -0.81
C GLN A 234 -11.27 26.35 -1.27
N SER A 235 -11.41 25.46 -2.25
CA SER A 235 -10.37 24.79 -3.02
C SER A 235 -9.37 25.76 -3.63
#